data_AF-A0A945Z3Q2-F1
#
_entry.id   AF-A0A945Z3Q2-F1
#
_cell.length_a   1.000
_cell.length_b   1.000
_cell.length_c   1.000
_cell.angle_alpha   90.00
_cell.angle_beta   90.00
_cell.angle_gamma   90.00
#
_symmetry.space_group_name_H-M   'P 1'
#
loop_
_entity.id
_entity.type
_entity.pdbx_description
1 polymer ?
#
loop_
_entity_poly.entity_id
_entity_poly.type
_entity_poly.pdbx_seq_one_letter_code
_entity_poly.pdbx_strand_id
1 'polypeptide(L)'
;MENIINNQLKYLSALLLVVLLAGCRTGEEPVADIPEFYSWDEITKEDKEDTGYGLYTYVLSGQGVNNLDALDPDTRERFFSLLDAVIGSADYGGDAGGNQVEKGLSHVFYLPAQIYFKATGLKPKAQYYAREIYDSILSTYLLTALRRGIEDTELRQRFTAGPGPFLISTVQPIGQYLDKGFSRNFTAHQKTATIMLYADLSKTNSAAMKEIVSTYKRYVTEETNNEAEVLKPLRLSLLNVILNVDNNLKIAKITL
;
A
#
# COMPACT_ATOMS: atom_id res chain seq x y z
N MET A 1 61.74 18.40 -8.46
CA MET A 1 61.09 17.22 -7.82
C MET A 1 60.01 17.65 -6.82
N GLU A 2 60.07 18.84 -6.23
CA GLU A 2 59.05 19.38 -5.31
C GLU A 2 57.67 19.66 -5.94
N ASN A 3 57.60 20.05 -7.21
CA ASN A 3 56.32 20.41 -7.84
C ASN A 3 55.37 19.22 -8.10
N ILE A 4 55.87 17.98 -8.15
CA ILE A 4 55.04 16.80 -8.40
C ILE A 4 54.31 16.35 -7.12
N ILE A 5 54.95 16.53 -5.96
CA ILE A 5 54.39 16.17 -4.65
C ILE A 5 53.21 17.07 -4.30
N ASN A 6 53.27 18.36 -4.67
CA ASN A 6 52.25 19.34 -4.32
C ASN A 6 50.94 19.15 -5.13
N ASN A 7 51.01 18.66 -6.36
CA ASN A 7 49.80 18.33 -7.14
C ASN A 7 49.14 17.03 -6.67
N GLN A 8 49.91 16.00 -6.33
CA GLN A 8 49.37 14.74 -5.79
C GLN A 8 48.61 14.97 -4.47
N LEU A 9 49.12 15.84 -3.59
CA LEU A 9 48.46 16.18 -2.32
C LEU A 9 47.13 16.92 -2.54
N LYS A 10 47.05 17.81 -3.54
CA LYS A 10 45.81 18.53 -3.90
C LYS A 10 44.73 17.59 -4.43
N TYR A 11 45.09 16.61 -5.27
CA TYR A 11 44.14 15.62 -5.76
C TYR A 11 43.65 14.67 -4.66
N LEU A 12 44.53 14.27 -3.74
CA LEU A 12 44.15 13.48 -2.56
C LEU A 12 43.20 14.24 -1.64
N SER A 13 43.43 15.52 -1.39
CA SER A 13 42.51 16.35 -0.59
C SER A 13 41.15 16.57 -1.27
N ALA A 14 41.13 16.71 -2.60
CA ALA A 14 39.88 16.88 -3.34
C ALA A 14 39.07 15.57 -3.40
N LEU A 15 39.73 14.42 -3.56
CA LEU A 15 39.08 13.11 -3.57
C LEU A 15 38.52 12.75 -2.18
N LEU A 16 39.24 13.09 -1.10
CA LEU A 16 38.75 12.90 0.27
C LEU A 16 37.53 13.78 0.58
N LEU A 17 37.46 15.00 0.01
CA LEU A 17 36.30 15.88 0.17
C LEU A 17 35.07 15.36 -0.58
N VAL A 18 35.24 14.75 -1.76
CA VAL A 18 34.14 14.13 -2.53
C VAL A 18 33.63 12.87 -1.84
N VAL A 19 34.51 12.07 -1.21
CA VAL A 19 34.10 10.89 -0.43
C VAL A 19 33.41 11.28 0.89
N LEU A 20 33.81 12.40 1.53
CA LEU A 20 33.13 12.93 2.72
C LEU A 20 31.79 13.60 2.40
N LEU A 21 31.60 14.16 1.20
CA LEU A 21 30.31 14.70 0.75
C LEU A 21 29.38 13.64 0.14
N ALA A 22 29.92 12.51 -0.33
CA ALA A 22 29.13 11.35 -0.78
C ALA A 22 28.80 10.37 0.37
N GLY A 23 29.48 10.48 1.50
CA GLY A 23 29.37 9.58 2.64
C GLY A 23 28.71 10.23 3.85
N CYS A 24 27.42 10.58 3.74
CA CYS A 24 26.41 10.63 4.81
C CYS A 24 25.10 11.19 4.25
N ARG A 25 24.48 10.48 3.30
CA ARG A 25 23.02 10.36 3.37
C ARG A 25 22.78 9.21 4.31
N THR A 26 22.82 9.49 5.61
CA THR A 26 22.04 8.69 6.56
C THR A 26 20.64 8.65 5.97
N GLY A 27 20.25 7.47 5.48
CA GLY A 27 18.84 7.20 5.24
C GLY A 27 18.19 7.36 6.59
N GLU A 28 17.70 8.55 6.88
CA GLU A 28 16.66 8.74 7.87
C GLU A 28 15.54 7.83 7.37
N GLU A 29 15.40 6.67 7.99
CA GLU A 29 14.12 5.98 7.99
C GLU A 29 13.10 7.05 8.38
N PRO A 30 12.07 7.29 7.56
CA PRO A 30 11.10 8.31 7.88
C PRO A 30 10.52 7.92 9.24
N VAL A 31 10.81 8.74 10.25
CA VAL A 31 10.05 8.72 11.49
C VAL A 31 8.62 8.94 11.03
N ALA A 32 7.77 7.92 11.15
CA ALA A 32 6.42 7.95 10.64
C ALA A 32 5.60 8.93 11.47
N ASP A 33 5.66 10.20 11.07
CA ASP A 33 4.74 11.22 11.53
C ASP A 33 3.31 10.79 11.18
N ILE A 34 2.37 11.17 12.04
CA ILE A 34 0.95 10.80 11.90
C ILE A 34 0.47 11.29 10.53
N PRO A 35 -0.16 10.44 9.70
CA PRO A 35 -0.66 10.91 8.42
C PRO A 35 -1.80 11.91 8.64
N GLU A 36 -1.60 13.13 8.14
CA GLU A 36 -2.57 14.23 8.18
C GLU A 36 -3.43 14.25 6.92
N PHE A 37 -2.92 13.70 5.82
CA PHE A 37 -3.55 13.72 4.51
C PHE A 37 -3.85 12.31 4.00
N TYR A 38 -4.91 12.21 3.19
CA TYR A 38 -5.32 10.95 2.57
C TYR A 38 -5.46 11.13 1.08
N SER A 39 -4.73 10.31 0.34
CA SER A 39 -4.84 10.25 -1.11
C SER A 39 -5.25 8.85 -1.57
N TRP A 40 -5.74 8.74 -2.80
CA TRP A 40 -5.87 7.46 -3.47
C TRP A 40 -5.17 7.53 -4.83
N ASP A 41 -4.65 6.39 -5.26
CA ASP A 41 -3.94 6.24 -6.53
C ASP A 41 -4.20 4.86 -7.15
N GLU A 42 -4.03 4.80 -8.47
CA GLU A 42 -4.20 3.60 -9.27
C GLU A 42 -2.89 2.79 -9.28
N ILE A 43 -2.95 1.51 -8.95
CA ILE A 43 -1.84 0.58 -9.22
C ILE A 43 -2.18 -0.27 -10.44
N THR A 44 -1.37 -0.16 -11.49
CA THR A 44 -1.66 -0.76 -12.80
C THR A 44 -0.69 -1.88 -13.19
N LYS A 45 0.38 -2.05 -12.40
CA LYS A 45 1.41 -3.06 -12.60
C LYS A 45 2.01 -3.45 -11.24
N GLU A 46 2.63 -4.62 -11.21
CA GLU A 46 3.47 -5.07 -10.11
C GLU A 46 4.63 -4.09 -9.88
N ASP A 47 4.99 -3.88 -8.61
CA ASP A 47 6.16 -3.11 -8.16
C ASP A 47 6.21 -1.66 -8.70
N LYS A 48 5.03 -1.06 -8.90
CA LYS A 48 4.85 0.31 -9.39
C LYS A 48 4.27 1.26 -8.36
N GLU A 49 4.31 0.87 -7.09
CA GLU A 49 3.94 1.76 -6.01
C GLU A 49 4.96 2.89 -5.85
N ASP A 50 4.44 4.10 -5.72
CA ASP A 50 5.21 5.26 -5.36
C ASP A 50 5.71 5.15 -3.91
N THR A 51 6.97 5.50 -3.69
CA THR A 51 7.58 5.42 -2.36
C THR A 51 7.48 6.74 -1.60
N GLY A 52 7.60 6.67 -0.27
CA GLY A 52 7.66 7.83 0.61
C GLY A 52 6.34 8.23 1.27
N TYR A 53 5.27 7.43 1.19
CA TYR A 53 4.05 7.67 1.99
C TYR A 53 4.23 7.14 3.41
N GLY A 54 3.50 7.71 4.37
CA GLY A 54 3.53 7.26 5.77
C GLY A 54 2.83 5.91 5.96
N LEU A 55 1.79 5.65 5.17
CA LEU A 55 1.09 4.37 5.15
C LEU A 55 0.56 4.06 3.75
N TYR A 56 0.49 2.77 3.45
CA TYR A 56 0.02 2.20 2.19
C TYR A 56 -1.18 1.31 2.44
N THR A 57 -2.40 1.71 2.09
CA THR A 57 -3.56 0.81 2.11
C THR A 57 -3.90 0.31 0.72
N TYR A 58 -4.13 -0.99 0.58
CA TYR A 58 -4.56 -1.61 -0.66
C TYR A 58 -6.01 -2.06 -0.55
N VAL A 59 -6.81 -1.75 -1.58
CA VAL A 59 -8.17 -2.26 -1.76
C VAL A 59 -8.10 -3.47 -2.70
N LEU A 60 -8.10 -4.69 -2.15
CA LEU A 60 -7.83 -5.91 -2.93
C LEU A 60 -9.07 -6.81 -3.03
N SER A 61 -9.31 -7.33 -4.24
CA SER A 61 -10.26 -8.44 -4.45
C SER A 61 -9.57 -9.78 -4.20
N GLY A 62 -10.25 -10.69 -3.49
CA GLY A 62 -9.80 -12.08 -3.31
C GLY A 62 -10.26 -13.01 -4.43
N GLN A 63 -11.30 -12.63 -5.16
CA GLN A 63 -11.82 -13.43 -6.27
C GLN A 63 -11.02 -13.15 -7.54
N GLY A 64 -10.36 -14.18 -8.09
CA GLY A 64 -9.67 -14.14 -9.38
C GLY A 64 -10.62 -14.19 -10.57
N VAL A 65 -11.62 -13.30 -10.63
CA VAL A 65 -12.52 -13.18 -11.79
C VAL A 65 -12.10 -12.02 -12.67
N ASN A 66 -11.97 -12.26 -13.97
CA ASN A 66 -11.37 -11.32 -14.93
C ASN A 66 -12.24 -10.09 -15.27
N ASN A 67 -13.46 -10.00 -14.72
CA ASN A 67 -14.37 -8.87 -14.92
C ASN A 67 -15.25 -8.70 -13.66
N LEU A 68 -15.49 -7.45 -13.25
CA LEU A 68 -16.45 -7.06 -12.20
C LEU A 68 -17.85 -7.67 -12.40
N ASP A 69 -18.31 -7.80 -13.65
CA ASP A 69 -19.63 -8.35 -13.97
C ASP A 69 -19.76 -9.86 -13.68
N ALA A 70 -18.63 -10.56 -13.51
CA ALA A 70 -18.61 -11.98 -13.17
C ALA A 70 -18.64 -12.23 -11.66
N LEU A 71 -18.56 -11.19 -10.83
CA LEU A 71 -18.74 -11.31 -9.39
C LEU A 71 -20.20 -11.60 -9.05
N ASP A 72 -20.45 -12.30 -7.94
CA ASP A 72 -21.78 -12.34 -7.37
C ASP A 72 -22.27 -10.92 -7.03
N PRO A 73 -23.58 -10.62 -7.22
CA PRO A 73 -24.10 -9.26 -7.07
C PRO A 73 -23.76 -8.60 -5.75
N ASP A 74 -23.80 -9.36 -4.65
CA ASP A 74 -23.54 -8.85 -3.31
C ASP A 74 -22.06 -8.49 -3.12
N THR A 75 -21.13 -9.32 -3.61
CA THR A 75 -19.68 -9.03 -3.55
C THR A 75 -19.35 -7.83 -4.43
N ARG A 76 -19.96 -7.75 -5.61
CA ARG A 76 -19.81 -6.60 -6.50
C ARG A 76 -20.28 -5.31 -5.83
N GLU A 77 -21.46 -5.34 -5.20
CA GLU A 77 -22.01 -4.18 -4.48
C GLU A 77 -21.12 -3.76 -3.30
N ARG A 78 -20.62 -4.72 -2.51
CA ARG A 78 -19.66 -4.46 -1.43
C ARG A 78 -18.38 -3.81 -1.95
N PHE A 79 -17.83 -4.33 -3.06
CA PHE A 79 -16.62 -3.80 -3.67
C PHE A 79 -16.81 -2.36 -4.16
N PHE A 80 -17.90 -2.08 -4.90
CA PHE A 80 -18.21 -0.72 -5.35
C PHE A 80 -18.45 0.23 -4.18
N SER A 81 -19.21 -0.19 -3.18
CA SER A 81 -19.46 0.64 -2.00
C SER A 81 -18.17 0.98 -1.24
N LEU A 82 -17.19 0.07 -1.24
CA LEU A 82 -15.87 0.33 -0.68
C LEU A 82 -15.05 1.30 -1.54
N LEU A 83 -15.03 1.12 -2.86
CA LEU A 83 -14.37 2.05 -3.78
C LEU A 83 -14.95 3.47 -3.65
N ASP A 84 -16.27 3.59 -3.67
CA ASP A 84 -16.97 4.88 -3.51
C ASP A 84 -16.62 5.54 -2.17
N ALA A 85 -16.53 4.74 -1.09
CA ALA A 85 -16.13 5.23 0.22
C ALA A 85 -14.68 5.72 0.25
N VAL A 86 -13.75 5.01 -0.41
CA VAL A 86 -12.33 5.41 -0.48
C VAL A 86 -12.15 6.65 -1.37
N ILE A 87 -12.64 6.60 -2.62
CA ILE A 87 -12.53 7.69 -3.59
C ILE A 87 -13.25 8.95 -3.09
N GLY A 88 -14.40 8.79 -2.44
CA GLY A 88 -15.16 9.91 -1.89
C GLY A 88 -14.59 10.50 -0.60
N SER A 89 -13.54 9.90 -0.01
CA SER A 89 -12.94 10.35 1.26
C SER A 89 -11.46 10.69 1.17
N ALA A 90 -10.85 10.61 -0.01
CA ALA A 90 -9.43 10.89 -0.22
C ALA A 90 -9.22 11.65 -1.54
N ASP A 91 -8.18 12.47 -1.62
CA ASP A 91 -7.85 13.21 -2.84
C ASP A 91 -7.15 12.31 -3.86
N TYR A 92 -7.35 12.55 -5.16
CA TYR A 92 -6.63 11.80 -6.17
C TYR A 92 -5.15 12.21 -6.21
N GLY A 93 -4.25 11.25 -5.95
CA GLY A 93 -2.81 11.46 -5.81
C GLY A 93 -1.96 11.08 -7.02
N GLY A 94 -2.54 10.46 -8.06
CA GLY A 94 -1.78 10.03 -9.24
C GLY A 94 -1.27 11.20 -10.10
N ASP A 95 -0.49 10.92 -11.15
CA ASP A 95 0.22 11.90 -12.01
C ASP A 95 -0.65 13.06 -12.57
N ALA A 96 -1.97 12.91 -12.59
CA ALA A 96 -2.92 13.92 -13.06
C ALA A 96 -3.58 14.74 -11.92
N GLY A 97 -3.29 14.43 -10.66
CA GLY A 97 -3.72 15.17 -9.48
C GLY A 97 -3.02 16.54 -9.43
N GLY A 98 -3.80 17.62 -9.30
CA GLY A 98 -3.28 18.99 -9.29
C GLY A 98 -2.54 19.37 -8.00
N ASN A 99 -2.63 18.54 -6.95
CA ASN A 99 -2.05 18.81 -5.64
C ASN A 99 -0.82 17.93 -5.45
N GLN A 100 0.34 18.55 -5.19
CA GLN A 100 1.50 17.83 -4.69
C GLN A 100 1.15 17.24 -3.33
N VAL A 101 0.94 15.93 -3.28
CA VAL A 101 0.71 15.20 -2.03
C VAL A 101 2.02 15.24 -1.24
N GLU A 102 1.96 15.73 0.00
CA GLU A 102 3.12 15.76 0.90
C GLU A 102 3.46 14.34 1.34
N LYS A 103 4.38 13.72 0.60
CA LYS A 103 4.96 12.40 0.92
C LYS A 103 5.61 12.46 2.32
N GLY A 104 5.35 11.46 3.14
CA GLY A 104 5.74 11.34 4.55
C GLY A 104 4.55 11.49 5.49
N LEU A 105 3.73 12.52 5.27
CA LEU A 105 2.53 12.84 6.06
C LEU A 105 1.23 12.35 5.43
N SER A 106 1.33 11.65 4.31
CA SER A 106 0.17 11.21 3.54
C SER A 106 0.00 9.69 3.63
N HIS A 107 -1.24 9.28 3.83
CA HIS A 107 -1.69 7.90 3.70
C HIS A 107 -2.29 7.72 2.30
N VAL A 108 -1.72 6.80 1.51
CA VAL A 108 -2.23 6.48 0.17
C VAL A 108 -3.10 5.21 0.19
N PHE A 109 -4.24 5.27 -0.48
CA PHE A 109 -5.05 4.11 -0.88
C PHE A 109 -4.69 3.69 -2.31
N TYR A 110 -4.08 2.53 -2.48
CA TYR A 110 -3.84 1.90 -3.77
C TYR A 110 -5.03 1.06 -4.23
N LEU A 111 -5.52 1.39 -5.41
CA LEU A 111 -6.63 0.73 -6.08
C LEU A 111 -6.12 -0.01 -7.33
N PRO A 112 -6.11 -1.35 -7.36
CA PRO A 112 -5.73 -2.11 -8.56
C PRO A 112 -6.62 -1.75 -9.74
N ALA A 113 -6.02 -1.32 -10.84
CA ALA A 113 -6.73 -0.84 -12.02
C ALA A 113 -6.21 -1.47 -13.31
N GLN A 114 -7.13 -1.91 -14.16
CA GLN A 114 -6.83 -2.44 -15.48
C GLN A 114 -6.94 -1.33 -16.53
N ILE A 115 -5.89 -1.18 -17.33
CA ILE A 115 -5.88 -0.31 -18.51
C ILE A 115 -6.02 -1.19 -19.75
N TYR A 116 -7.08 -1.00 -20.51
CA TYR A 116 -7.30 -1.75 -21.76
C TYR A 116 -7.67 -0.86 -22.93
N PHE A 117 -7.33 -1.35 -24.12
CA PHE A 117 -7.61 -0.70 -25.38
C PHE A 117 -9.06 -0.95 -25.78
N LYS A 118 -9.87 0.10 -25.89
CA LYS A 118 -11.23 -0.01 -26.39
C LYS A 118 -11.32 0.52 -27.81
N ALA A 119 -11.49 -0.38 -28.77
CA ALA A 119 -11.76 -0.02 -30.16
C ALA A 119 -13.20 0.49 -30.25
N THR A 120 -13.38 1.74 -30.67
CA THR A 120 -14.70 2.39 -30.69
C THR A 120 -15.56 2.05 -31.90
N GLY A 121 -15.07 1.21 -32.82
CA GLY A 121 -15.71 0.96 -34.12
C GLY A 121 -15.79 2.18 -35.05
N LEU A 122 -15.52 3.38 -34.52
CA LEU A 122 -15.57 4.66 -35.22
C LEU A 122 -14.14 5.07 -35.60
N LYS A 123 -13.69 4.57 -36.75
CA LYS A 123 -12.37 4.78 -37.37
C LYS A 123 -11.20 4.01 -36.69
N PRO A 124 -10.30 3.38 -37.47
CA PRO A 124 -9.13 2.64 -36.95
C PRO A 124 -8.17 3.43 -36.06
N LYS A 125 -8.30 4.76 -36.01
CA LYS A 125 -7.40 5.69 -35.29
C LYS A 125 -8.00 6.29 -34.01
N ALA A 126 -9.30 6.11 -33.74
CA ALA A 126 -9.91 6.58 -32.50
C ALA A 126 -9.81 5.48 -31.43
N GLN A 127 -8.58 5.28 -30.95
CA GLN A 127 -8.28 4.40 -29.84
C GLN A 127 -8.29 5.25 -28.57
N TYR A 128 -9.02 4.83 -27.54
CA TYR A 128 -8.88 5.39 -26.21
C TYR A 128 -8.57 4.28 -25.20
N TYR A 129 -7.88 4.67 -24.14
CA TYR A 129 -7.63 3.82 -23.00
C TYR A 129 -8.86 3.86 -22.11
N ALA A 130 -9.57 2.73 -22.02
CA ALA A 130 -10.54 2.54 -20.96
C ALA A 130 -9.79 2.19 -19.67
N ARG A 131 -10.30 2.69 -18.55
CA ARG A 131 -9.76 2.41 -17.22
C ARG A 131 -10.88 1.81 -16.38
N GLU A 132 -10.54 0.77 -15.65
CA GLU A 132 -11.43 0.11 -14.72
C GLU A 132 -10.68 -0.08 -13.41
N ILE A 133 -11.20 0.50 -12.32
CA ILE A 133 -10.60 0.42 -10.97
C ILE A 133 -10.97 -0.94 -10.36
N TYR A 134 -10.55 -1.98 -11.06
CA TYR A 134 -10.63 -3.37 -10.67
C TYR A 134 -9.65 -4.17 -11.52
N ASP A 135 -8.65 -4.74 -10.87
CA ASP A 135 -7.78 -5.74 -11.48
C ASP A 135 -7.62 -6.90 -10.49
N SER A 136 -8.37 -7.98 -10.74
CA SER A 136 -8.33 -9.17 -9.90
C SER A 136 -7.03 -9.95 -10.01
N ILE A 137 -6.34 -9.88 -11.15
CA ILE A 137 -5.06 -10.56 -11.36
C ILE A 137 -4.02 -9.85 -10.50
N LEU A 138 -3.94 -8.53 -10.58
CA LEU A 138 -3.05 -7.75 -9.73
C LEU A 138 -3.43 -7.86 -8.25
N SER A 139 -4.72 -7.84 -7.92
CA SER A 139 -5.17 -8.02 -6.53
C SER A 139 -4.73 -9.36 -5.96
N THR A 140 -4.94 -10.45 -6.69
CA THR A 140 -4.56 -11.81 -6.25
C THR A 140 -3.05 -12.02 -6.24
N TYR A 141 -2.32 -11.34 -7.12
CA TYR A 141 -0.85 -11.27 -7.06
C TYR A 141 -0.38 -10.63 -5.75
N LEU A 142 -0.91 -9.45 -5.39
CA LEU A 142 -0.56 -8.74 -4.17
C LEU A 142 -0.95 -9.53 -2.90
N LEU A 143 -2.13 -10.17 -2.88
CA LEU A 143 -2.50 -11.09 -1.80
C LEU A 143 -1.55 -12.30 -1.72
N THR A 144 -1.11 -12.80 -2.88
CA THR A 144 -0.13 -13.89 -3.00
C THR A 144 1.25 -13.49 -2.51
N ALA A 145 1.63 -12.23 -2.67
CA ALA A 145 2.85 -11.67 -2.11
C ALA A 145 2.79 -11.68 -0.58
N LEU A 146 1.75 -11.08 -0.02
CA LEU A 146 1.55 -10.95 1.42
C LEU A 146 1.49 -12.31 2.13
N ARG A 147 0.75 -13.29 1.59
CA ARG A 147 0.63 -14.62 2.22
C ARG A 147 1.95 -15.36 2.40
N ARG A 148 2.98 -15.05 1.60
CA ARG A 148 4.30 -15.69 1.71
C ARG A 148 5.02 -15.29 3.00
N GLY A 149 4.82 -14.06 3.46
CA GLY A 149 5.43 -13.54 4.68
C GLY A 149 4.55 -13.67 5.93
N ILE A 150 3.28 -14.03 5.81
CA ILE A 150 2.37 -14.14 6.97
C ILE A 150 2.59 -15.46 7.72
N GLU A 151 2.86 -15.39 9.02
CA GLU A 151 3.01 -16.58 9.88
C GLU A 151 1.64 -17.18 10.28
N ASP A 152 0.59 -16.34 10.37
CA ASP A 152 -0.78 -16.75 10.69
C ASP A 152 -1.39 -17.62 9.58
N THR A 153 -1.68 -18.88 9.90
CA THR A 153 -2.23 -19.86 8.95
C THR A 153 -3.68 -19.57 8.57
N GLU A 154 -4.49 -19.08 9.50
CA GLU A 154 -5.89 -18.73 9.25
C GLU A 154 -5.96 -17.54 8.29
N LEU A 155 -5.11 -16.54 8.50
CA LEU A 155 -5.03 -15.39 7.62
C LEU A 155 -4.53 -15.76 6.22
N ARG A 156 -3.50 -16.62 6.12
CA ARG A 156 -3.06 -17.14 4.82
C ARG A 156 -4.20 -17.85 4.06
N GLN A 157 -5.01 -18.63 4.76
CA GLN A 157 -6.18 -19.27 4.18
C GLN A 157 -7.22 -18.24 3.73
N ARG A 158 -7.49 -17.21 4.53
CA ARG A 158 -8.40 -16.11 4.14
C ARG A 158 -7.93 -15.37 2.90
N PHE A 159 -6.65 -15.03 2.77
CA PHE A 159 -6.13 -14.39 1.55
C PHE A 159 -6.09 -15.32 0.33
N THR A 160 -6.19 -16.64 0.55
CA THR A 160 -6.20 -17.63 -0.53
C THR A 160 -7.62 -17.94 -1.02
N ALA A 161 -8.59 -18.03 -0.11
CA ALA A 161 -9.92 -18.53 -0.40
C ALA A 161 -11.05 -17.52 -0.11
N GLY A 162 -10.76 -16.44 0.61
CA GLY A 162 -11.73 -15.41 0.95
C GLY A 162 -12.04 -14.54 -0.27
N PRO A 163 -13.30 -14.17 -0.51
CA PRO A 163 -13.68 -13.40 -1.70
C PRO A 163 -13.27 -11.92 -1.62
N GLY A 164 -13.02 -11.39 -0.41
CA GLY A 164 -12.85 -9.96 -0.19
C GLY A 164 -14.18 -9.18 -0.35
N PRO A 165 -14.13 -7.84 -0.46
CA PRO A 165 -12.92 -7.03 -0.55
C PRO A 165 -12.07 -7.05 0.73
N PHE A 166 -10.77 -6.85 0.57
CA PHE A 166 -9.82 -6.67 1.65
C PHE A 166 -9.31 -5.22 1.67
N LEU A 167 -9.19 -4.64 2.86
CA LEU A 167 -8.38 -3.45 3.11
C LEU A 167 -7.11 -3.88 3.81
N ILE A 168 -5.95 -3.60 3.23
CA ILE A 168 -4.68 -4.04 3.80
C ILE A 168 -3.72 -2.87 3.90
N SER A 169 -3.31 -2.50 5.11
CA SER A 169 -2.29 -1.47 5.31
C SER A 169 -0.93 -2.01 5.67
N THR A 170 0.09 -1.41 5.08
CA THR A 170 1.50 -1.69 5.31
C THR A 170 2.28 -0.38 5.41
N VAL A 171 3.38 -0.38 6.16
CA VAL A 171 4.26 0.80 6.31
C VAL A 171 5.21 1.00 5.12
N GLN A 172 5.38 -0.04 4.31
CA GLN A 172 6.12 -0.01 3.05
C GLN A 172 5.26 -0.62 1.94
N PRO A 173 5.52 -0.29 0.66
CA PRO A 173 4.81 -0.90 -0.46
C PRO A 173 4.96 -2.42 -0.51
N ILE A 174 3.91 -3.12 -0.95
CA ILE A 174 3.90 -4.57 -1.10
C ILE A 174 5.00 -5.04 -2.06
N GLY A 175 5.25 -4.31 -3.15
CA GLY A 175 6.34 -4.63 -4.08
C GLY A 175 7.72 -4.67 -3.43
N GLN A 176 7.97 -3.88 -2.37
CA GLN A 176 9.25 -3.89 -1.66
C GLN A 176 9.45 -5.16 -0.81
N TYR A 177 8.36 -5.80 -0.37
CA TYR A 177 8.44 -7.10 0.30
C TYR A 177 8.75 -8.25 -0.66
N LEU A 178 8.56 -8.03 -1.98
CA LEU A 178 8.78 -9.03 -3.02
C LEU A 178 10.21 -9.01 -3.58
N ASP A 179 10.88 -7.86 -3.50
CA ASP A 179 12.20 -7.72 -4.09
C ASP A 179 13.28 -8.41 -3.23
N LYS A 180 13.93 -9.42 -3.81
CA LYS A 180 15.10 -10.11 -3.21
C LYS A 180 16.26 -9.15 -2.94
N GLY A 181 16.24 -7.95 -3.55
CA GLY A 181 17.22 -6.89 -3.34
C GLY A 181 17.14 -6.22 -1.97
N PHE A 182 15.96 -6.13 -1.35
CA PHE A 182 15.80 -5.46 -0.05
C PHE A 182 16.49 -6.22 1.09
N SER A 183 16.56 -7.55 0.97
CA SER A 183 17.28 -8.44 1.89
C SER A 183 18.83 -8.31 1.81
N ARG A 184 19.40 -7.60 0.82
CA ARG A 184 20.86 -7.54 0.63
C ARG A 184 21.56 -6.40 1.37
N ASN A 185 20.84 -5.34 1.74
CA ASN A 185 21.43 -4.18 2.43
C ASN A 185 21.14 -4.16 3.94
N PHE A 186 20.23 -5.00 4.42
CA PHE A 186 20.13 -5.31 5.84
C PHE A 186 21.15 -6.39 6.19
N THR A 187 21.97 -6.14 7.20
CA THR A 187 22.89 -7.13 7.76
C THR A 187 22.14 -8.44 7.98
N ALA A 188 22.70 -9.54 7.47
CA ALA A 188 22.04 -10.83 7.22
C ALA A 188 21.50 -11.58 8.46
N HIS A 189 21.24 -10.92 9.58
CA HIS A 189 20.82 -11.51 10.85
C HIS A 189 19.59 -10.87 11.50
N GLN A 190 18.94 -9.88 10.87
CA GLN A 190 17.69 -9.33 11.39
C GLN A 190 16.54 -9.59 10.41
N LYS A 191 15.76 -10.62 10.72
CA LYS A 191 14.45 -10.89 10.13
C LYS A 191 13.55 -9.71 10.52
N THR A 192 13.45 -8.68 9.69
CA THR A 192 12.62 -7.50 9.97
C THR A 192 11.17 -7.91 9.81
N ALA A 193 10.48 -7.98 10.95
CA ALA A 193 9.07 -8.25 10.94
C ALA A 193 8.31 -6.94 10.85
N THR A 194 7.54 -6.79 9.79
CA THR A 194 6.65 -5.64 9.62
C THR A 194 5.25 -6.01 10.09
N ILE A 195 4.54 -5.01 10.63
CA ILE A 195 3.15 -5.16 11.05
C ILE A 195 2.25 -4.76 9.88
N MET A 196 1.22 -5.57 9.64
CA MET A 196 0.17 -5.31 8.67
C MET A 196 -1.18 -5.24 9.39
N LEU A 197 -1.96 -4.22 9.04
CA LEU A 197 -3.36 -4.11 9.43
C LEU A 197 -4.22 -4.63 8.30
N TYR A 198 -5.17 -5.53 8.57
CA TYR A 198 -6.06 -6.00 7.52
C TYR A 198 -7.53 -6.06 7.96
N ALA A 199 -8.43 -5.69 7.06
CA ALA A 199 -9.87 -5.88 7.17
C ALA A 199 -10.34 -6.82 6.07
N ASP A 200 -11.06 -7.89 6.43
CA ASP A 200 -11.81 -8.75 5.53
C ASP A 200 -13.27 -8.28 5.53
N LEU A 201 -13.66 -7.58 4.47
CA LEU A 201 -14.98 -6.95 4.35
C LEU A 201 -15.98 -7.83 3.58
N SER A 202 -15.65 -9.12 3.36
CA SER A 202 -16.47 -10.05 2.59
C SER A 202 -17.89 -10.28 3.13
N LYS A 203 -18.09 -10.07 4.43
CA LYS A 203 -19.39 -10.24 5.10
C LYS A 203 -19.99 -8.93 5.59
N THR A 204 -19.42 -7.81 5.19
CA THR A 204 -19.81 -6.49 5.67
C THR A 204 -20.99 -5.96 4.87
N ASN A 205 -21.93 -5.28 5.52
CA ASN A 205 -23.02 -4.58 4.83
C ASN A 205 -22.46 -3.45 3.95
N SER A 206 -22.82 -3.42 2.66
CA SER A 206 -22.41 -2.40 1.69
C SER A 206 -22.71 -0.98 2.19
N ALA A 207 -23.85 -0.77 2.85
CA ALA A 207 -24.26 0.53 3.39
C ALA A 207 -23.33 1.06 4.50
N ALA A 208 -22.56 0.18 5.16
CA ALA A 208 -21.65 0.55 6.24
C ALA A 208 -20.24 0.93 5.76
N MET A 209 -19.93 0.80 4.45
CA MET A 209 -18.56 0.97 3.95
C MET A 209 -17.99 2.36 4.21
N LYS A 210 -18.81 3.41 4.10
CA LYS A 210 -18.36 4.78 4.40
C LYS A 210 -17.93 4.95 5.85
N GLU A 211 -18.71 4.43 6.79
CA GLU A 211 -18.38 4.47 8.21
C GLU A 211 -17.15 3.64 8.53
N ILE A 212 -17.01 2.48 7.89
CA ILE A 212 -15.85 1.59 8.05
C ILE A 212 -14.58 2.26 7.53
N VAL A 213 -14.59 2.83 6.33
CA VAL A 213 -13.42 3.57 5.79
C VAL A 213 -13.08 4.75 6.69
N SER A 214 -14.08 5.54 7.13
CA SER A 214 -13.83 6.66 8.06
C SER A 214 -13.23 6.20 9.38
N THR A 215 -13.69 5.06 9.91
CA THR A 215 -13.17 4.51 11.17
C THR A 215 -11.76 3.96 10.99
N TYR A 216 -11.50 3.31 9.85
CA TYR A 216 -10.20 2.81 9.46
C TYR A 216 -9.16 3.93 9.38
N LYS A 217 -9.52 5.03 8.71
CA LYS A 217 -8.69 6.25 8.61
C LYS A 217 -8.39 6.83 9.99
N ARG A 218 -9.42 7.14 10.78
CA ARG A 218 -9.25 7.71 12.13
C ARG A 218 -8.28 6.90 12.99
N TYR A 219 -8.36 5.59 12.93
CA TYR A 219 -7.47 4.72 13.70
C TYR A 219 -6.01 4.82 13.28
N VAL A 220 -5.75 4.84 11.97
CA VAL A 220 -4.39 5.04 11.44
C VAL A 220 -3.77 6.35 11.97
N THR A 221 -4.58 7.37 12.26
CA THR A 221 -4.16 8.67 12.78
C THR A 221 -4.05 8.74 14.32
N GLU A 222 -4.83 7.99 15.11
CA GLU A 222 -4.96 8.22 16.57
C GLU A 222 -3.93 7.47 17.48
N GLU A 223 -3.08 6.57 16.96
CA GLU A 223 -2.28 5.64 17.79
C GLU A 223 -0.75 5.72 17.69
N THR A 224 -0.24 6.80 17.14
CA THR A 224 1.16 6.98 16.79
C THR A 224 1.97 7.54 17.96
N ASN A 225 2.45 6.65 18.83
CA ASN A 225 3.65 6.89 19.67
C ASN A 225 4.66 5.72 19.64
N ASN A 226 4.35 4.60 18.98
CA ASN A 226 5.26 3.47 18.84
C ASN A 226 4.84 2.64 17.62
N GLU A 227 5.75 2.28 16.70
CA GLU A 227 5.44 1.51 15.47
C GLU A 227 4.70 0.19 15.75
N ALA A 228 4.96 -0.40 16.92
CA ALA A 228 4.26 -1.60 17.41
C ALA A 228 2.89 -1.34 18.06
N GLU A 229 2.54 -0.08 18.29
CA GLU A 229 1.26 0.41 18.83
C GLU A 229 0.34 1.02 17.78
N VAL A 230 0.87 1.54 16.65
CA VAL A 230 0.09 2.12 15.53
C VAL A 230 -1.06 1.21 15.06
N LEU A 231 -0.93 -0.10 15.29
CA LEU A 231 -1.85 -1.08 14.76
C LEU A 231 -2.57 -1.93 15.81
N LYS A 232 -2.36 -1.79 17.13
CA LYS A 232 -2.79 -2.78 18.17
C LYS A 232 -4.27 -2.82 18.66
N PRO A 233 -4.98 -1.72 18.93
CA PRO A 233 -6.26 -1.67 19.64
C PRO A 233 -7.55 -1.64 18.80
N LEU A 234 -7.54 -1.81 17.47
CA LEU A 234 -8.74 -1.64 16.63
C LEU A 234 -9.95 -2.47 17.10
N ARG A 235 -9.71 -3.61 17.75
CA ARG A 235 -10.76 -4.48 18.28
C ARG A 235 -11.69 -3.77 19.28
N LEU A 236 -11.19 -2.83 20.08
CA LEU A 236 -11.98 -2.16 21.14
C LEU A 236 -12.72 -0.92 20.64
N SER A 237 -12.11 -0.10 19.78
CA SER A 237 -12.75 1.10 19.21
C SER A 237 -13.82 0.75 18.18
N LEU A 238 -13.64 -0.36 17.46
CA LEU A 238 -14.69 -0.90 16.60
C LEU A 238 -15.84 -1.51 17.40
N LEU A 239 -15.60 -2.13 18.56
CA LEU A 239 -16.63 -2.81 19.35
C LEU A 239 -17.86 -1.92 19.67
N ASN A 240 -17.66 -0.59 19.74
CA ASN A 240 -18.74 0.38 19.95
C ASN A 240 -19.52 0.76 18.67
N VAL A 241 -18.88 0.73 17.50
CA VAL A 241 -19.53 0.91 16.18
C VAL A 241 -20.09 -0.43 15.67
N ILE A 242 -19.55 -1.53 16.21
CA ILE A 242 -19.62 -2.89 15.69
C ILE A 242 -20.10 -3.82 16.81
N LEU A 243 -21.35 -3.65 17.23
CA LEU A 243 -22.07 -4.73 17.91
C LEU A 243 -22.66 -5.75 16.89
N ASN A 244 -22.31 -5.66 15.59
CA ASN A 244 -22.81 -6.54 14.51
C ASN A 244 -21.77 -7.06 13.47
N VAL A 245 -20.48 -6.69 13.54
CA VAL A 245 -19.43 -6.99 12.50
C VAL A 245 -18.16 -7.58 13.16
N ASP A 246 -18.36 -8.34 14.23
CA ASP A 246 -17.40 -8.66 15.31
C ASP A 246 -16.18 -9.56 14.93
N ASN A 247 -15.92 -9.84 13.64
CA ASN A 247 -14.89 -10.84 13.24
C ASN A 247 -13.97 -10.46 12.06
N ASN A 248 -14.09 -9.23 11.55
CA ASN A 248 -13.58 -8.91 10.21
C ASN A 248 -12.25 -8.17 10.18
N LEU A 249 -11.71 -7.72 11.31
CA LEU A 249 -10.43 -7.02 11.34
C LEU A 249 -9.42 -7.70 12.27
N LYS A 250 -8.20 -7.92 11.77
CA LYS A 250 -7.09 -8.35 12.62
C LYS A 250 -5.76 -7.71 12.21
N ILE A 251 -4.78 -7.86 13.08
CA ILE A 251 -3.40 -7.42 12.90
C ILE A 251 -2.57 -8.67 12.69
N ALA A 252 -1.68 -8.63 11.71
CA ALA A 252 -0.79 -9.74 11.46
C ALA A 252 0.65 -9.27 11.32
N LYS A 253 1.55 -10.13 11.79
CA LYS A 253 2.98 -9.99 11.60
C LYS A 253 3.34 -10.59 10.25
N ILE A 254 3.94 -9.78 9.39
CA ILE A 254 4.58 -10.24 8.17
C ILE A 254 6.07 -10.37 8.48
N THR A 255 6.63 -11.52 8.15
CA THR A 255 8.03 -11.80 8.38
C THR A 255 8.65 -12.29 7.06
N LEU A 256 9.64 -11.56 6.58
CA LEU A 256 10.31 -11.81 5.30
C LEU A 256 11.64 -12.54 5.49
#